data_AF-A0A4R4ZLT0-F1
#
_entry.id   AF-A0A4R4ZLT0-F1
#
_cell.length_a   1.000
_cell.length_b   1.000
_cell.length_c   1.000
_cell.angle_alpha   90.00
_cell.angle_beta   90.00
_cell.angle_gamma   90.00
#
_symmetry.space_group_name_H-M   'P 1'
#
loop_
_entity.id
_entity.type
_entity.pdbx_description
1 polymer ?
#
loop_
_entity_poly.entity_id
_entity_poly.type
_entity_poly.pdbx_seq_one_letter_code
_entity_poly.pdbx_strand_id
1 'polypeptide(L)'
;MPLDQPVPRSLKVVDTAMLVTLEEIALRLSLSQRLPVAWVVENAAPEGRHLWPAFWQRLSHRPDIPDHLRCELLLQLRTGDQVRSLLDVLPVDFDPLANVTSRAEGQRVDHLLNTELSVREWDLHRADGASGSE
;
A
#
# COMPACT_ATOMS: atom_id res chain seq x y z
N MET A 1 21.10 -14.69 -6.87
CA MET A 1 21.19 -13.63 -7.90
C MET A 1 20.49 -12.41 -7.34
N PRO A 2 21.19 -11.28 -7.13
CA PRO A 2 20.50 -10.02 -6.87
C PRO A 2 19.53 -9.72 -8.01
N LEU A 3 18.46 -9.00 -7.73
CA LEU A 3 17.63 -8.43 -8.78
C LEU A 3 18.45 -7.34 -9.47
N ASP A 4 18.89 -7.60 -10.70
CA ASP A 4 19.69 -6.66 -11.48
C ASP A 4 18.89 -5.44 -11.98
N GLN A 5 17.58 -5.41 -11.70
CA GLN A 5 16.70 -4.30 -12.04
C GLN A 5 16.64 -3.25 -10.91
N PRO A 6 16.81 -1.95 -11.23
CA PRO A 6 16.61 -0.90 -10.25
C PRO A 6 15.16 -0.88 -9.77
N VAL A 7 14.96 -0.54 -8.49
CA VAL A 7 13.62 -0.31 -7.94
C VAL A 7 13.02 0.92 -8.64
N PRO A 8 11.79 0.85 -9.18
CA PRO A 8 11.13 2.01 -9.75
C PRO A 8 11.02 3.13 -8.72
N ARG A 9 11.36 4.36 -9.12
CA ARG A 9 11.29 5.55 -8.25
C ARG A 9 10.04 6.40 -8.50
N SER A 10 9.05 5.81 -9.17
CA SER A 10 7.79 6.46 -9.48
C SER A 10 6.78 6.22 -8.37
N LEU A 11 6.29 7.30 -7.78
CA LEU A 11 5.12 7.26 -6.93
C LEU A 11 3.87 7.10 -7.78
N LYS A 12 2.99 6.17 -7.42
CA LYS A 12 1.74 5.90 -8.14
C LYS A 12 0.52 6.40 -7.36
N VAL A 13 -0.51 6.82 -8.07
CA VAL A 13 -1.86 7.08 -7.53
C VAL A 13 -2.75 5.88 -7.83
N VAL A 14 -3.57 5.48 -6.86
CA VAL A 14 -4.58 4.42 -7.01
C VAL A 14 -5.92 4.83 -6.40
N ASP A 15 -7.01 4.44 -7.06
CA ASP A 15 -8.36 4.52 -6.48
C ASP A 15 -8.70 3.25 -5.68
N THR A 16 -9.91 3.18 -5.11
CA THR A 16 -10.30 2.07 -4.23
C THR A 16 -10.47 0.80 -5.02
N ALA A 17 -11.02 0.91 -6.22
CA ALA A 17 -11.29 -0.25 -7.07
C ALA A 17 -9.98 -0.90 -7.50
N MET A 18 -9.00 -0.09 -7.91
CA MET A 18 -7.66 -0.56 -8.25
C MET A 18 -6.96 -1.14 -7.03
N LEU A 19 -6.99 -0.47 -5.87
CA LEU A 19 -6.38 -1.02 -4.66
C LEU A 19 -7.00 -2.37 -4.27
N VAL A 20 -8.32 -2.51 -4.31
CA VAL A 20 -9.01 -3.78 -4.06
C VAL A 20 -8.55 -4.86 -5.03
N THR A 21 -8.42 -4.52 -6.31
CA THR A 21 -7.92 -5.45 -7.34
C THR A 21 -6.50 -5.91 -7.02
N LEU A 22 -5.61 -5.01 -6.60
CA LEU A 22 -4.23 -5.34 -6.23
C LEU A 22 -4.17 -6.24 -5.00
N GLU A 23 -4.97 -5.98 -3.97
CA GLU A 23 -5.08 -6.81 -2.76
C GLU A 23 -5.62 -8.21 -3.10
N GLU A 24 -6.60 -8.33 -4.00
CA GLU A 24 -7.12 -9.61 -4.48
C GLU A 24 -6.07 -10.41 -5.26
N ILE A 25 -5.26 -9.75 -6.09
CA ILE A 25 -4.15 -10.37 -6.81
C ILE A 25 -3.10 -10.87 -5.81
N ALA A 26 -2.70 -10.04 -4.84
CA ALA A 26 -1.76 -10.41 -3.79
C ALA A 26 -2.27 -11.63 -3.01
N LEU A 27 -3.54 -11.64 -2.61
CA LEU A 27 -4.19 -12.75 -1.93
C LEU A 27 -4.13 -14.04 -2.75
N ARG A 28 -4.56 -13.97 -4.02
CA ARG A 28 -4.61 -15.12 -4.94
C ARG A 28 -3.24 -15.74 -5.17
N LEU A 29 -2.19 -14.91 -5.19
CA LEU A 29 -0.80 -15.33 -5.35
C LEU A 29 -0.10 -15.64 -4.01
N SER A 30 -0.81 -15.48 -2.88
CA SER A 30 -0.27 -15.62 -1.52
C SER A 30 0.96 -14.72 -1.27
N LEU A 31 0.97 -13.52 -1.86
CA LEU A 31 1.96 -12.49 -1.59
C LEU A 31 1.67 -11.85 -0.23
N SER A 32 2.62 -11.05 0.28
CA SER A 32 2.36 -10.34 1.52
C SER A 32 1.39 -9.19 1.27
N GLN A 33 0.22 -9.31 1.87
CA GLN A 33 -0.72 -8.22 2.09
C GLN A 33 -0.82 -7.94 3.58
N ARG A 34 -0.97 -6.68 3.96
CA ARG A 34 -1.26 -6.30 5.35
C ARG A 34 -2.72 -6.01 5.61
N LEU A 35 -3.54 -5.91 4.57
CA LEU A 35 -4.95 -5.53 4.68
C LEU A 35 -5.84 -6.59 4.04
N PRO A 36 -6.89 -7.05 4.73
CA PRO A 36 -7.96 -7.80 4.09
C PRO A 36 -8.72 -6.92 3.09
N VAL A 37 -9.15 -7.49 1.96
CA VAL A 37 -9.96 -6.78 0.94
C VAL A 37 -11.20 -6.13 1.56
N ALA A 38 -11.88 -6.86 2.46
CA ALA A 38 -13.06 -6.34 3.17
C ALA A 38 -12.73 -5.09 4.01
N TRP A 39 -11.56 -5.05 4.65
CA TRP A 39 -11.10 -3.90 5.43
C TRP A 39 -10.91 -2.68 4.54
N VAL A 40 -10.32 -2.86 3.35
CA VAL A 40 -10.11 -1.77 2.38
C VAL A 40 -11.45 -1.20 1.90
N VAL A 41 -12.41 -2.07 1.55
CA VAL A 41 -13.74 -1.64 1.08
C VAL A 41 -14.47 -0.81 2.15
N GLU A 42 -14.40 -1.27 3.40
CA GLU A 42 -15.06 -0.63 4.54
C GLU A 42 -14.40 0.71 4.91
N ASN A 43 -13.07 0.75 5.00
CA ASN A 43 -12.35 1.86 5.62
C ASN A 43 -11.79 2.89 4.63
N ALA A 44 -11.43 2.49 3.41
CA ALA A 44 -10.72 3.39 2.50
C ALA A 44 -11.67 4.44 1.86
N ALA A 45 -11.20 5.68 1.78
CA ALA A 45 -11.87 6.75 1.05
C ALA A 45 -11.91 6.44 -0.46
N PRO A 46 -12.81 7.05 -1.25
CA PRO A 46 -12.91 6.84 -2.70
C PRO A 46 -11.67 7.28 -3.50
N GLU A 47 -10.89 8.25 -3.00
CA GLU A 47 -9.70 8.81 -3.65
C GLU A 47 -8.55 8.99 -2.65
N GLY A 48 -7.36 9.39 -3.13
CA GLY A 48 -6.26 9.84 -2.27
C GLY A 48 -5.35 8.74 -1.71
N ARG A 49 -4.98 7.75 -2.53
CA ARG A 49 -4.00 6.71 -2.15
C ARG A 49 -2.78 6.72 -3.02
N HIS A 50 -1.67 6.37 -2.41
CA HIS A 50 -0.37 6.39 -3.06
C HIS A 50 0.40 5.10 -2.79
N LEU A 51 1.05 4.59 -3.83
CA LEU A 51 1.95 3.44 -3.76
C LEU A 51 3.38 3.87 -4.06
N TRP A 52 4.29 3.61 -3.13
CA TRP A 52 5.70 3.91 -3.25
C TRP A 52 6.53 2.62 -3.23
N PRO A 53 7.24 2.25 -4.32
CA PRO A 53 8.07 1.05 -4.33
C PRO A 53 9.27 1.19 -3.37
N ALA A 54 9.39 0.25 -2.43
CA ALA A 54 10.49 0.21 -1.47
C ALA A 54 11.63 -0.70 -1.98
N PHE A 55 11.32 -1.94 -2.38
CA PHE A 55 12.30 -2.88 -2.90
C PHE A 55 11.67 -4.02 -3.69
N TRP A 56 12.51 -4.74 -4.43
CA TRP A 56 12.15 -5.98 -5.11
C TRP A 56 12.16 -7.16 -4.14
N GLN A 57 11.08 -7.95 -4.17
CA GLN A 57 10.90 -9.14 -3.38
C GLN A 57 10.92 -10.38 -4.28
N ARG A 58 11.66 -11.40 -3.83
CA ARG A 58 11.76 -12.72 -4.47
C ARG A 58 11.44 -13.80 -3.47
N LEU A 59 10.55 -14.72 -3.84
CA LEU A 59 10.17 -15.85 -3.00
C LEU A 59 10.97 -17.09 -3.39
N SER A 60 12.09 -17.35 -2.70
CA SER A 60 12.94 -18.52 -3.00
C SER A 60 12.20 -19.88 -2.92
N HIS A 61 11.12 -19.94 -2.14
CA HIS A 61 10.28 -21.13 -1.96
C HIS A 61 9.14 -21.24 -3.00
N ARG A 62 8.94 -20.22 -3.82
CA ARG A 62 7.89 -20.14 -4.87
C ARG A 62 8.47 -19.51 -6.14
N PRO A 63 9.34 -20.25 -6.86
CA PRO A 63 9.98 -19.73 -8.08
C PRO A 63 9.02 -19.57 -9.26
N ASP A 64 7.80 -20.12 -9.15
CA ASP A 64 6.69 -19.91 -10.08
C ASP A 64 6.12 -18.48 -10.03
N ILE A 65 6.36 -17.78 -8.93
CA ILE A 65 5.91 -16.41 -8.72
C ILE A 65 7.01 -15.47 -9.21
N PRO A 66 6.70 -14.54 -10.15
CA PRO A 66 7.69 -13.58 -10.60
C PRO A 66 8.11 -12.65 -9.47
N ASP A 67 9.29 -12.08 -9.62
CA ASP A 67 9.74 -11.02 -8.75
C ASP A 67 8.74 -9.86 -8.75
N HIS A 68 8.49 -9.30 -7.57
CA HIS A 68 7.45 -8.30 -7.38
C HIS A 68 7.95 -7.16 -6.48
N LEU A 69 7.23 -6.05 -6.50
CA LEU A 69 7.56 -4.87 -5.72
C LEU A 69 6.90 -4.98 -4.36
N ARG A 70 7.69 -4.77 -3.30
CA ARG A 70 7.12 -4.39 -2.01
C ARG A 70 6.89 -2.88 -2.04
N CYS A 71 5.63 -2.48 -1.99
CA CYS A 71 5.24 -1.08 -1.96
C CYS A 71 4.81 -0.65 -0.56
N GLU A 72 5.25 0.54 -0.15
CA GLU A 72 4.60 1.31 0.91
C GLU A 72 3.32 1.92 0.36
N LEU A 73 2.25 1.79 1.14
CA LEU A 73 0.91 2.23 0.77
C LEU A 73 0.46 3.30 1.75
N LEU A 74 0.17 4.50 1.25
CA LEU A 74 -0.51 5.55 2.00
C LEU A 74 -2.01 5.51 1.68
N LEU A 75 -2.82 5.37 2.72
CA LEU A 75 -4.27 5.28 2.64
C LEU A 75 -4.92 6.48 3.29
N GLN A 76 -5.85 7.10 2.58
CA GLN A 76 -6.85 7.94 3.19
C GLN A 76 -8.06 7.10 3.60
N LEU A 77 -8.48 7.25 4.85
CA LEU A 77 -9.65 6.58 5.41
C LEU A 77 -10.89 7.47 5.28
N ARG A 78 -12.07 6.84 5.30
CA ARG A 78 -13.37 7.55 5.27
C ARG A 78 -13.57 8.46 6.48
N THR A 79 -12.90 8.18 7.59
CA THR A 79 -12.88 9.02 8.80
C THR A 79 -12.12 10.33 8.60
N GLY A 80 -11.35 10.46 7.51
CA GLY A 80 -10.43 11.56 7.25
C GLY A 80 -8.98 11.27 7.65
N ASP A 81 -8.76 10.22 8.44
CA ASP A 81 -7.43 9.80 8.88
C ASP A 81 -6.55 9.34 7.71
N GLN A 82 -5.24 9.42 7.89
CA GLN A 82 -4.25 8.86 6.98
C GLN A 82 -3.47 7.76 7.70
N VAL A 83 -3.25 6.65 7.01
CA VAL A 83 -2.56 5.49 7.58
C VAL A 83 -1.64 4.85 6.54
N ARG A 84 -0.56 4.24 7.02
CA ARG A 84 0.39 3.49 6.18
C ARG A 84 0.17 1.98 6.26
N SER A 85 0.45 1.31 5.17
CA SER A 85 0.44 -0.15 5.05
C SER A 85 1.51 -0.62 4.06
N LEU A 86 1.60 -1.92 3.84
CA LEU A 86 2.45 -2.53 2.82
C LEU A 86 1.62 -3.43 1.93
N LEU A 87 1.96 -3.43 0.64
CA LEU A 87 1.36 -4.29 -0.37
C LEU A 87 2.41 -4.78 -1.35
N ASP A 88 2.43 -6.08 -1.60
CA ASP A 88 3.20 -6.68 -2.69
C ASP A 88 2.44 -6.56 -4.02
N VAL A 89 3.09 -5.99 -5.04
CA VAL A 89 2.48 -5.72 -6.36
C VAL A 89 3.36 -6.27 -7.47
N LEU A 90 2.77 -6.98 -8.43
CA LEU A 90 3.50 -7.44 -9.62
C LEU A 90 3.84 -6.24 -10.54
N PRO A 91 4.95 -6.29 -11.28
CA PRO A 91 5.31 -5.22 -12.22
C PRO A 91 4.22 -4.94 -13.27
N VAL A 92 3.60 -6.00 -13.79
CA VAL A 92 2.53 -5.92 -14.78
C VAL A 92 1.31 -5.14 -14.27
N ASP A 93 1.06 -5.18 -12.96
CA ASP A 93 -0.05 -4.47 -12.32
C ASP A 93 0.37 -3.07 -11.84
N PHE A 94 1.67 -2.85 -11.58
CA PHE A 94 2.22 -1.57 -11.13
C PHE A 94 2.47 -0.58 -12.28
N ASP A 95 3.05 -1.03 -13.39
CA ASP A 95 3.43 -0.21 -14.53
C ASP A 95 2.28 0.66 -15.09
N PRO A 96 1.06 0.12 -15.31
CA PRO A 96 -0.04 0.90 -15.88
C PRO A 96 -0.64 1.94 -14.91
N LEU A 97 -0.27 1.92 -13.63
CA LEU A 97 -0.79 2.88 -12.66
C LEU A 97 -0.35 4.31 -12.99
N ALA A 98 -1.22 5.27 -12.70
CA ALA A 98 -0.93 6.69 -12.94
C ALA A 98 0.22 7.16 -12.04
N ASN A 99 1.21 7.85 -12.62
CA ASN A 99 2.30 8.44 -11.85
C ASN A 99 1.83 9.73 -11.18
N VAL A 100 2.27 9.99 -9.95
CA VAL A 100 2.24 11.34 -9.37
C VAL A 100 3.24 12.19 -10.13
N THR A 101 2.74 13.23 -10.82
CA THR A 101 3.56 14.17 -11.58
C THR A 101 3.89 15.44 -10.80
N SER A 102 3.13 15.72 -9.73
CA SER A 102 3.34 16.88 -8.87
C SER A 102 4.45 16.63 -7.85
N ARG A 103 5.51 17.45 -7.90
CA ARG A 103 6.60 17.38 -6.91
C ARG A 103 6.12 17.67 -5.49
N ALA A 104 5.22 18.64 -5.33
CA ALA A 104 4.68 19.02 -4.03
C ALA A 104 3.84 17.88 -3.43
N GLU A 105 3.11 17.16 -4.28
CA GLU A 105 2.37 15.98 -3.85
C GLU A 105 3.32 14.83 -3.48
N GLY A 106 4.35 14.56 -4.29
CA GLY A 106 5.36 13.56 -3.98
C GLY A 106 6.06 13.81 -2.64
N GLN A 107 6.45 15.05 -2.36
CA GLN A 107 7.06 15.43 -1.07
C GLN A 107 6.10 15.27 0.10
N ARG A 108 4.81 15.59 -0.08
CA ARG A 108 3.79 15.38 0.94
C ARG A 108 3.63 13.89 1.27
N VAL A 109 3.53 13.06 0.24
CA VAL A 109 3.36 11.61 0.42
C VAL A 109 4.59 10.98 1.07
N ASP A 110 5.79 11.36 0.64
CA ASP A 110 7.04 10.92 1.28
C ASP A 110 7.07 11.30 2.77
N HIS A 111 6.70 12.54 3.11
CA HIS A 111 6.59 12.94 4.51
C HIS A 111 5.58 12.08 5.29
N LEU A 112 4.37 11.90 4.75
CA LEU A 112 3.30 11.14 5.39
C LEU A 112 3.65 9.66 5.59
N LEU A 113 4.33 9.02 4.63
CA LEU A 113 4.78 7.64 4.79
C LEU A 113 5.76 7.47 5.97
N ASN A 114 6.51 8.53 6.31
CA ASN A 114 7.44 8.54 7.42
C ASN A 114 6.81 8.96 8.76
N THR A 115 5.64 9.60 8.76
CA THR A 115 5.02 10.17 9.97
C THR A 115 3.71 9.51 10.38
N GLU A 116 2.93 8.98 9.44
CA GLU A 116 1.60 8.44 9.72
C GLU A 116 1.64 7.09 10.43
N LEU A 117 0.57 6.79 11.17
CA LEU A 117 0.42 5.51 11.86
C LEU A 117 0.24 4.38 10.85
N SER A 118 0.85 3.23 11.13
CA SER A 118 0.50 2.02 10.42
C SER A 118 -0.93 1.61 10.72
N VAL A 119 -1.58 0.89 9.80
CA VAL A 119 -2.96 0.40 10.04
C VAL A 119 -3.09 -0.33 11.38
N ARG A 120 -2.08 -1.13 11.75
CA ARG A 120 -2.06 -1.80 13.06
C ARG A 120 -2.02 -0.82 14.24
N GLU A 121 -1.21 0.24 14.13
CA GLU A 121 -1.11 1.27 15.18
C GLU A 121 -2.41 2.08 15.28
N TRP A 122 -3.04 2.37 14.14
CA TRP A 122 -4.34 3.06 14.08
C TRP A 122 -5.47 2.22 14.70
N ASP A 123 -5.52 0.91 14.41
CA ASP A 123 -6.50 -0.01 15.02
C ASP A 123 -6.36 -0.05 16.55
N LEU A 124 -5.12 -0.07 17.07
CA LEU A 124 -4.85 -0.02 18.51
C LEU A 124 -5.30 1.30 19.12
N HIS A 125 -4.95 2.44 18.49
CA HIS A 125 -5.33 3.75 18.98
C HIS A 125 -6.86 3.96 19.02
N ARG A 126 -7.59 3.39 18.06
CA ARG A 126 -9.06 3.40 18.08
C ARG A 126 -9.66 2.56 19.19
N ALA A 127 -9.09 1.38 19.47
CA ALA A 127 -9.54 0.54 20.56
C ALA A 127 -9.36 1.25 21.91
N ASP A 128 -8.20 1.89 22.13
CA ASP A 128 -7.91 2.62 23.36
C ASP A 128 -8.81 3.86 23.54
N GLY A 129 -9.09 4.58 22.45
CA GLY A 129 -10.01 5.73 22.46
C GLY A 129 -11.48 5.35 22.71
N ALA A 130 -11.89 4.14 22.33
CA ALA A 130 -13.24 3.61 22.61
C ALA A 130 -13.40 3.13 24.06
N SER A 131 -12.31 2.71 24.71
CA SER A 131 -12.30 2.27 26.12
C SER A 131 -12.19 3.41 27.14
N GLY A 132 -12.03 4.66 26.70
CA GLY A 132 -11.91 5.85 27.56
C GLY A 132 -13.22 6.58 27.88
N SER A 133 -14.37 5.97 27.59
CA SER A 133 -15.70 6.54 27.87
C SER A 133 -16.54 5.59 28.74
N GLU A 134 -16.15 5.43 30.00
CA GLU A 134 -17.02 4.93 31.08
C GLU A 134 -16.94 5.85 32.30
#